data_AF-A0AA87FGX3-F1
#
_entry.id   AF-A0AA87FGX3-F1
#
_cell.length_a   1.000
_cell.length_b   1.000
_cell.length_c   1.000
_cell.angle_alpha   90.00
_cell.angle_beta   90.00
_cell.angle_gamma   90.00
#
_symmetry.space_group_name_H-M   'P 1'
#
loop_
_entity.id
_entity.type
_entity.pdbx_description
1 polymer ?
#
loop_
_entity_poly.entity_id
_entity_poly.type
_entity_poly.pdbx_seq_one_letter_code
_entity_poly.pdbx_strand_id
1 'polypeptide(L)'
;MKLWKKVGIVGLGLATGLALAACGAGESSSSAEEQYVPEKLTVQFVPSQAAETLEAKAKPLEKLLSDKLGIPVTVSVSTDYNTIVEAMASKQVDVGFLPPNAYVLAHEQSNVKVLLQAQRYGIKQPGGEATDELVDSYRSMVVVKSGSDIKELADLKGKTIATQDVTSSAGYVWPVAELQKEGIDINKDVTTVQVKGHDQAVLAVLNGDVDAAFVL
;
A
#
# COMPACT_ATOMS: atom_id res chain seq x y z
N MET A 1 30.04 6.85 -58.04
CA MET A 1 30.19 6.12 -59.32
C MET A 1 29.24 4.93 -59.34
N LYS A 2 28.43 4.85 -60.40
CA LYS A 2 27.84 3.67 -61.05
C LYS A 2 27.04 2.66 -60.18
N LEU A 3 25.71 2.69 -60.22
CA LEU A 3 24.77 2.27 -61.27
C LEU A 3 24.24 0.84 -61.04
N TRP A 4 22.94 0.76 -60.76
CA TRP A 4 22.06 -0.38 -61.04
C TRP A 4 22.28 -0.95 -62.44
N LYS A 5 22.20 -2.29 -62.58
CA LYS A 5 21.52 -2.94 -63.71
C LYS A 5 20.79 -4.22 -63.28
N LYS A 6 19.62 -4.36 -63.89
CA LYS A 6 18.53 -5.34 -63.71
C LYS A 6 18.83 -6.69 -64.40
N VAL A 7 17.80 -7.55 -64.33
CA VAL A 7 17.46 -8.71 -65.19
C VAL A 7 17.93 -10.02 -64.56
N GLY A 8 17.11 -10.99 -64.14
CA GLY A 8 15.74 -11.35 -64.49
C GLY A 8 15.78 -12.66 -65.27
N ILE A 9 15.17 -13.74 -64.76
CA ILE A 9 14.59 -14.87 -65.53
C ILE A 9 13.67 -15.69 -64.62
N VAL A 10 12.49 -15.93 -65.17
CA VAL A 10 11.38 -16.74 -64.71
C VAL A 10 11.73 -18.22 -64.87
N GLY A 11 11.46 -19.03 -63.85
CA GLY A 11 11.50 -20.49 -63.92
C GLY A 11 10.22 -21.07 -63.31
N LEU A 12 9.27 -21.40 -64.19
CA LEU A 12 8.01 -22.07 -63.90
C LEU A 12 8.28 -23.54 -63.56
N GLY A 13 7.91 -23.98 -62.36
CA GLY A 13 7.99 -25.37 -61.93
C GLY A 13 6.75 -25.76 -61.16
N LEU A 14 5.71 -26.17 -61.89
CA LEU A 14 4.51 -26.80 -61.33
C LEU A 14 4.83 -28.29 -61.13
N ALA A 15 4.82 -28.78 -59.89
CA ALA A 15 4.76 -30.20 -59.59
C ALA A 15 3.85 -30.42 -58.38
N THR A 16 2.64 -30.83 -58.69
CA THR A 16 1.62 -31.37 -57.78
C THR A 16 2.10 -32.69 -57.17
N GLY A 17 2.08 -32.78 -55.84
CA GLY A 17 2.25 -34.03 -55.09
C GLY A 17 1.23 -34.10 -53.96
N LEU A 18 0.29 -35.04 -54.08
CA LEU A 18 -0.79 -35.31 -53.14
C LEU A 18 -0.29 -35.71 -51.73
N ALA A 19 -1.00 -35.19 -50.74
CA ALA A 19 -1.32 -35.73 -49.42
C ALA A 19 -0.58 -36.98 -48.91
N LEU A 20 0.14 -36.79 -47.80
CA LEU A 20 0.20 -37.76 -46.71
C LEU A 20 -0.20 -37.04 -45.42
N ALA A 21 -1.46 -37.22 -45.03
CA ALA A 21 -1.90 -36.97 -43.67
C ALA A 21 -1.17 -37.96 -42.76
N ALA A 22 -0.05 -37.53 -42.18
CA ALA A 22 0.59 -38.21 -41.08
C ALA A 22 0.16 -37.48 -39.79
N CYS A 23 -0.67 -38.17 -39.00
CA CYS A 23 -0.94 -37.85 -37.61
C CYS A 23 0.38 -37.83 -36.82
N GLY A 24 1.08 -36.70 -36.83
CA GLY A 24 2.04 -36.36 -35.81
C GLY A 24 1.26 -35.69 -34.69
N ALA A 25 1.14 -36.37 -33.55
CA ALA A 25 0.77 -35.76 -32.30
C ALA A 25 1.77 -34.63 -32.02
N GLY A 26 1.48 -33.43 -32.51
CA GLY A 26 2.15 -32.23 -32.09
C GLY A 26 1.70 -31.97 -30.67
N GLU A 27 2.49 -32.45 -29.71
CA GLU A 27 2.47 -31.94 -28.34
C GLU A 27 2.35 -30.42 -28.45
N SER A 28 1.19 -29.90 -28.07
CA SER A 28 1.07 -28.51 -27.72
C SER A 28 1.96 -28.34 -26.50
N SER A 29 3.23 -28.01 -26.74
CA SER A 29 4.12 -27.50 -25.72
C SER A 29 3.53 -26.17 -25.25
N SER A 30 2.57 -26.27 -24.33
CA SER A 30 2.29 -25.21 -23.39
C SER A 30 3.63 -24.96 -22.71
N SER A 31 4.31 -23.89 -23.15
CA SER A 31 5.37 -23.29 -22.36
C SER A 31 4.70 -22.87 -21.05
N ALA A 32 4.74 -23.75 -20.05
CA ALA A 32 4.51 -23.34 -18.68
C ALA A 32 5.49 -22.19 -18.45
N GLU A 33 4.97 -20.98 -18.27
CA GLU A 33 5.80 -19.86 -17.82
C GLU A 33 6.53 -20.37 -16.58
N GLU A 34 7.86 -20.44 -16.64
CA GLU A 34 8.65 -20.79 -15.46
C GLU A 34 8.25 -19.81 -14.36
N GLN A 35 7.59 -20.33 -13.32
CA GLN A 35 7.13 -19.52 -12.21
C GLN A 35 8.36 -18.93 -11.53
N TYR A 36 8.54 -17.61 -11.68
CA TYR A 36 9.65 -16.90 -11.07
C TYR A 36 9.65 -17.12 -9.56
N VAL A 37 10.74 -17.66 -9.03
CA VAL A 37 10.99 -17.80 -7.59
C VAL A 37 12.04 -16.76 -7.19
N PRO A 38 11.73 -15.81 -6.30
CA PRO A 38 12.68 -14.78 -5.89
C PRO A 38 13.82 -15.37 -5.03
N GLU A 39 15.05 -14.87 -5.21
CA GLU A 39 16.22 -15.28 -4.42
C GLU A 39 16.19 -14.75 -2.97
N LYS A 40 15.48 -13.65 -2.75
CA LYS A 40 15.25 -13.01 -1.44
C LYS A 40 13.94 -12.23 -1.47
N LEU A 41 13.41 -11.89 -0.31
CA LEU A 41 12.21 -11.08 -0.18
C LEU A 41 12.43 -9.89 0.75
N THR A 42 12.11 -8.69 0.28
CA THR A 42 12.13 -7.46 1.08
C THR A 42 10.71 -7.05 1.41
N VAL A 43 10.39 -7.03 2.70
CA VAL A 43 9.09 -6.67 3.26
C VAL A 43 9.21 -5.36 4.03
N GLN A 44 8.27 -4.45 3.84
CA GLN A 44 8.30 -3.18 4.57
C GLN A 44 6.93 -2.79 5.11
N PHE A 45 6.93 -2.23 6.32
CA PHE A 45 5.76 -1.63 6.97
C PHE A 45 5.81 -0.10 6.89
N VAL A 46 4.66 0.55 6.79
CA VAL A 46 4.56 1.99 7.09
C VAL A 46 4.81 2.25 8.59
N PRO A 47 5.33 3.43 8.98
CA PRO A 47 5.56 3.80 10.37
C PRO A 47 4.25 4.19 11.08
N SER A 48 3.32 3.24 11.22
CA SER A 48 1.99 3.43 11.82
C SER A 48 1.99 3.45 13.35
N GLN A 49 3.09 3.03 13.98
CA GLN A 49 3.34 3.09 15.42
C GLN A 49 4.81 3.44 15.65
N ALA A 50 5.22 3.60 16.91
CA ALA A 50 6.63 3.71 17.26
C ALA A 50 7.46 2.58 16.63
N ALA A 51 8.64 2.95 16.10
CA ALA A 51 9.50 2.05 15.34
C ALA A 51 9.85 0.78 16.13
N GLU A 52 10.24 0.93 17.41
CA GLU A 52 10.58 -0.21 18.29
C GLU A 52 9.43 -1.22 18.41
N THR A 53 8.18 -0.74 18.50
CA THR A 53 6.97 -1.58 18.57
C THR A 53 6.77 -2.36 17.27
N LEU A 54 6.99 -1.72 16.11
CA LEU A 54 6.86 -2.37 14.81
C LEU A 54 8.01 -3.33 14.55
N GLU A 55 9.25 -2.98 14.90
CA GLU A 55 10.43 -3.84 14.77
C GLU A 55 10.32 -5.10 15.63
N ALA A 56 9.77 -4.98 16.85
CA ALA A 56 9.48 -6.12 17.71
C ALA A 56 8.48 -7.10 17.06
N LYS A 57 7.57 -6.62 16.20
CA LYS A 57 6.64 -7.44 15.41
C LYS A 57 7.24 -7.92 14.09
N ALA A 58 8.16 -7.15 13.50
CA ALA A 58 8.82 -7.46 12.24
C ALA A 58 9.69 -8.71 12.35
N LYS A 59 10.49 -8.85 13.42
CA LYS A 59 11.40 -9.99 13.60
C LYS A 59 10.69 -11.36 13.62
N PRO A 60 9.58 -11.56 14.36
CA PRO A 60 8.81 -12.80 14.27
C PRO A 60 8.30 -13.11 12.88
N LEU A 61 7.82 -12.09 12.13
CA LEU A 61 7.35 -12.26 10.76
C LEU A 61 8.48 -12.63 9.82
N GLU A 62 9.62 -11.96 9.93
CA GLU A 62 10.83 -12.23 9.14
C GLU A 62 11.26 -13.69 9.27
N LYS A 63 11.35 -14.17 10.52
CA LYS A 63 11.69 -15.56 10.80
C LYS A 63 10.67 -16.52 10.22
N LEU A 64 9.37 -16.26 10.43
CA LEU A 64 8.29 -17.12 9.93
C LEU A 64 8.33 -17.23 8.40
N LEU A 65 8.47 -16.11 7.70
CA LEU A 65 8.52 -16.10 6.23
C LEU A 65 9.79 -16.78 5.72
N SER A 66 10.95 -16.52 6.33
CA SER A 66 12.21 -17.18 5.97
C SER A 66 12.11 -18.70 6.11
N ASP A 67 11.59 -19.18 7.26
CA ASP A 67 11.42 -20.61 7.52
C ASP A 67 10.44 -21.28 6.55
N LYS A 68 9.36 -20.58 6.15
CA LYS A 68 8.32 -21.13 5.27
C LYS A 68 8.69 -21.08 3.79
N LEU A 69 9.44 -20.07 3.37
CA LEU A 69 9.80 -19.86 1.97
C LEU A 69 11.16 -20.48 1.61
N GLY A 70 12.02 -20.72 2.59
CA GLY A 70 13.36 -21.27 2.36
C GLY A 70 14.33 -20.28 1.68
N ILE A 71 13.98 -18.99 1.65
CA ILE A 71 14.80 -17.90 1.10
C ILE A 71 15.02 -16.83 2.18
N PRO A 72 16.09 -16.01 2.06
CA PRO A 72 16.27 -14.86 2.94
C PRO A 72 15.10 -13.87 2.84
N VAL A 73 14.55 -13.48 3.99
CA VAL A 73 13.56 -12.41 4.11
C VAL A 73 14.13 -11.30 4.97
N THR A 74 13.97 -10.05 4.54
CA THR A 74 14.25 -8.86 5.36
C THR A 74 12.95 -8.13 5.60
N VAL A 75 12.62 -7.86 6.87
CA VAL A 75 11.44 -7.08 7.27
C VAL A 75 11.89 -5.79 7.94
N SER A 76 11.41 -4.66 7.46
CA SER A 76 11.77 -3.33 7.98
C SER A 76 10.58 -2.39 8.09
N VAL A 77 10.80 -1.23 8.70
CA VAL A 77 9.83 -0.13 8.78
C VAL A 77 10.35 1.02 7.94
N SER A 78 9.49 1.61 7.11
CA SER A 78 9.81 2.78 6.30
C SER A 78 9.96 4.03 7.16
N THR A 79 10.69 5.03 6.66
CA THR A 79 10.85 6.33 7.32
C THR A 79 9.56 7.14 7.35
N ASP A 80 8.72 6.98 6.33
CA ASP A 80 7.43 7.64 6.12
C ASP A 80 6.58 6.82 5.13
N TYR A 81 5.32 7.23 4.96
CA TYR A 81 4.34 6.51 4.12
C TYR A 81 4.59 6.67 2.62
N ASN A 82 5.26 7.74 2.17
CA ASN A 82 5.54 7.97 0.75
C ASN A 82 6.73 7.13 0.28
N THR A 83 7.75 7.02 1.12
CA THR A 83 8.99 6.30 0.82
C THR A 83 8.72 4.84 0.46
N ILE A 84 7.78 4.16 1.13
CA ILE A 84 7.44 2.77 0.77
C ILE A 84 6.76 2.67 -0.61
N VAL A 85 5.93 3.66 -1.00
CA VAL A 85 5.31 3.71 -2.33
C VAL A 85 6.39 3.82 -3.40
N GLU A 86 7.36 4.71 -3.21
CA GLU A 86 8.50 4.90 -4.11
C GLU A 86 9.45 3.68 -4.13
N ALA A 87 9.68 3.07 -2.97
CA ALA A 87 10.51 1.87 -2.85
C ALA A 87 9.88 0.68 -3.59
N MET A 88 8.56 0.52 -3.52
CA MET A 88 7.85 -0.50 -4.31
C MET A 88 7.89 -0.18 -5.81
N ALA A 89 7.70 1.08 -6.19
CA ALA A 89 7.77 1.51 -7.59
C ALA A 89 9.16 1.27 -8.22
N SER A 90 10.22 1.44 -7.42
CA SER A 90 11.60 1.18 -7.82
C SER A 90 12.06 -0.26 -7.59
N LYS A 91 11.15 -1.17 -7.20
CA LYS A 91 11.42 -2.59 -6.94
C LYS A 91 12.46 -2.85 -5.85
N GLN A 92 12.62 -1.89 -4.92
CA GLN A 92 13.44 -2.05 -3.71
C GLN A 92 12.70 -2.79 -2.60
N VAL A 93 11.36 -2.77 -2.63
CA VAL A 93 10.48 -3.52 -1.72
C VAL A 93 9.58 -4.43 -2.55
N ASP A 94 9.54 -5.71 -2.17
CA ASP A 94 8.73 -6.73 -2.84
C ASP A 94 7.31 -6.78 -2.26
N VAL A 95 7.19 -6.65 -0.93
CA VAL A 95 5.90 -6.72 -0.22
C VAL A 95 5.76 -5.54 0.75
N GLY A 96 4.77 -4.68 0.49
CA GLY A 96 4.43 -3.57 1.36
C GLY A 96 3.18 -3.84 2.21
N PHE A 97 3.27 -3.60 3.51
CA PHE A 97 2.13 -3.49 4.40
C PHE A 97 1.61 -2.05 4.36
N LEU A 98 0.72 -1.79 3.41
CA LEU A 98 0.23 -0.45 3.07
C LEU A 98 -1.18 -0.19 3.64
N PRO A 99 -1.47 1.04 4.10
CA PRO A 99 -2.85 1.50 4.25
C PRO A 99 -3.51 1.66 2.87
N PRO A 100 -4.87 1.72 2.80
CA PRO A 100 -5.61 1.73 1.54
C PRO A 100 -5.14 2.79 0.52
N ASN A 101 -4.93 4.04 0.97
CA ASN A 101 -4.54 5.13 0.09
C ASN A 101 -3.11 4.95 -0.46
N ALA A 102 -2.16 4.50 0.38
CA ALA A 102 -0.81 4.21 -0.09
C ALA A 102 -0.81 3.05 -1.10
N TYR A 103 -1.67 2.05 -0.92
CA TYR A 103 -1.87 1.00 -1.93
C TYR A 103 -2.40 1.55 -3.25
N VAL A 104 -3.44 2.41 -3.22
CA VAL A 104 -3.97 3.04 -4.43
C VAL A 104 -2.87 3.79 -5.18
N LEU A 105 -2.07 4.60 -4.48
CA LEU A 105 -0.94 5.31 -5.07
C LEU A 105 0.11 4.37 -5.67
N ALA A 106 0.48 3.31 -4.95
CA ALA A 106 1.46 2.34 -5.43
C ALA A 106 0.94 1.56 -6.66
N HIS A 107 -0.34 1.23 -6.68
CA HIS A 107 -1.00 0.57 -7.79
C HIS A 107 -1.02 1.45 -9.04
N GLU A 108 -1.43 2.71 -8.90
CA GLU A 108 -1.48 3.67 -10.01
C GLU A 108 -0.08 3.97 -10.57
N GLN A 109 0.93 4.09 -9.72
CA GLN A 109 2.28 4.44 -10.14
C GLN A 109 3.09 3.28 -10.73
N SER A 110 2.88 2.06 -10.22
CA SER A 110 3.77 0.93 -10.51
C SER A 110 3.09 -0.44 -10.62
N ASN A 111 1.76 -0.46 -10.73
CA ASN A 111 0.95 -1.67 -10.89
C ASN A 111 1.15 -2.70 -9.77
N VAL A 112 1.49 -2.23 -8.55
CA VAL A 112 1.50 -3.05 -7.34
C VAL A 112 0.16 -3.77 -7.18
N LYS A 113 0.20 -5.07 -6.87
CA LYS A 113 -1.00 -5.89 -6.73
C LYS A 113 -1.30 -6.15 -5.26
N VAL A 114 -2.57 -6.02 -4.88
CA VAL A 114 -3.04 -6.48 -3.58
C VAL A 114 -2.96 -8.01 -3.54
N LEU A 115 -2.23 -8.54 -2.57
CA LEU A 115 -2.11 -9.99 -2.34
C LEU A 115 -3.02 -10.44 -1.20
N LEU A 116 -3.04 -9.65 -0.11
CA LEU A 116 -3.77 -9.96 1.11
C LEU A 116 -4.40 -8.68 1.66
N GLN A 117 -5.52 -8.85 2.35
CA GLN A 117 -6.18 -7.81 3.12
C GLN A 117 -6.21 -8.24 4.59
N ALA A 118 -5.74 -7.38 5.49
CA ALA A 118 -5.79 -7.64 6.92
C ALA A 118 -7.23 -7.51 7.41
N GLN A 119 -7.67 -8.47 8.23
CA GLN A 119 -8.95 -8.37 8.94
C GLN A 119 -8.73 -7.82 10.35
N ARG A 120 -9.75 -7.13 10.87
CA ARG A 120 -9.77 -6.57 12.22
C ARG A 120 -11.09 -6.86 12.88
N TYR A 121 -11.12 -6.86 14.21
CA TYR A 121 -12.40 -6.84 14.91
C TYR A 121 -13.16 -5.56 14.58
N GLY A 122 -14.45 -5.70 14.30
CA GLY A 122 -15.34 -4.57 14.05
C GLY A 122 -15.47 -3.67 15.28
N ILE A 123 -16.06 -2.48 15.09
CA ILE A 123 -16.24 -1.50 16.15
C ILE A 123 -17.72 -1.13 16.25
N LYS A 124 -18.32 -1.29 17.45
CA LYS A 124 -19.69 -0.86 17.75
C LYS A 124 -19.77 0.65 17.89
N GLN A 125 -20.88 1.22 17.41
CA GLN A 125 -21.18 2.64 17.51
C GLN A 125 -22.55 2.87 18.18
N PRO A 126 -22.68 3.89 19.04
CA PRO A 126 -21.59 4.71 19.60
C PRO A 126 -20.75 3.93 20.63
N GLY A 127 -19.53 4.39 20.92
CA GLY A 127 -18.74 3.90 22.07
C GLY A 127 -17.41 3.23 21.75
N GLY A 128 -17.19 2.80 20.49
CA GLY A 128 -15.86 2.36 20.07
C GLY A 128 -15.44 0.97 20.56
N GLU A 129 -16.35 0.20 21.13
CA GLU A 129 -16.06 -1.16 21.62
C GLU A 129 -15.82 -2.13 20.46
N ALA A 130 -14.79 -2.97 20.59
CA ALA A 130 -14.54 -4.04 19.63
C ALA A 130 -15.68 -5.08 19.63
N THR A 131 -16.03 -5.58 18.46
CA THR A 131 -16.89 -6.75 18.26
C THR A 131 -16.05 -8.02 18.22
N ASP A 132 -16.69 -9.18 18.35
CA ASP A 132 -16.04 -10.47 18.09
C ASP A 132 -16.04 -10.83 16.58
N GLU A 133 -16.59 -9.96 15.73
CA GLU A 133 -16.71 -10.19 14.28
C GLU A 133 -15.52 -9.56 13.54
N LEU A 134 -14.89 -10.35 12.68
CA LEU A 134 -13.84 -9.85 11.78
C LEU A 134 -14.46 -9.10 10.60
N VAL A 135 -13.93 -7.91 10.34
CA VAL A 135 -14.24 -7.05 9.20
C VAL A 135 -12.97 -6.77 8.39
N ASP A 136 -13.17 -6.40 7.13
CA ASP A 136 -12.14 -6.06 6.14
C ASP A 136 -11.90 -4.54 6.02
N SER A 137 -12.45 -3.78 6.97
CA SER A 137 -12.39 -2.33 7.01
C SER A 137 -11.99 -1.83 8.40
N TYR A 138 -11.59 -0.56 8.46
CA TYR A 138 -11.33 0.15 9.70
C TYR A 138 -11.80 1.60 9.55
N ARG A 139 -11.85 2.33 10.66
CA ARG A 139 -12.32 3.72 10.68
C ARG A 139 -11.18 4.66 10.98
N SER A 140 -11.29 5.85 10.42
CA SER A 140 -10.56 7.00 10.93
C SER A 140 -11.27 7.52 12.17
N MET A 141 -10.49 7.98 13.16
CA MET A 141 -11.01 8.59 14.38
C MET A 141 -10.35 9.94 14.62
N VAL A 142 -11.15 10.88 15.12
CA VAL A 142 -10.64 12.11 15.73
C VAL A 142 -10.67 11.90 17.24
N VAL A 143 -9.50 11.96 17.88
CA VAL A 143 -9.40 11.84 19.33
C VAL A 143 -9.07 13.19 19.94
N VAL A 144 -9.70 13.46 21.07
CA VAL A 144 -9.51 14.68 21.86
C VAL A 144 -9.33 14.30 23.32
N LYS A 145 -8.77 15.21 24.11
CA LYS A 145 -8.60 14.99 25.54
C LYS A 145 -9.96 14.90 26.23
N SER A 146 -10.07 14.02 27.23
CA SER A 146 -11.28 13.94 28.05
C SER A 146 -11.58 15.31 28.68
N GLY A 147 -12.86 15.72 28.64
CA GLY A 147 -13.30 17.05 29.08
C GLY A 147 -13.09 18.17 28.06
N SER A 148 -12.55 17.89 26.87
CA SER A 148 -12.47 18.89 25.78
C SER A 148 -13.85 19.39 25.35
N ASP A 149 -13.93 20.66 24.99
CA ASP A 149 -15.14 21.29 24.42
C ASP A 149 -15.36 20.93 22.95
N ILE A 150 -14.42 20.24 22.30
CA ILE A 150 -14.57 19.74 20.92
C ILE A 150 -15.52 18.53 20.93
N LYS A 151 -16.69 18.67 20.31
CA LYS A 151 -17.74 17.63 20.23
C LYS A 151 -18.04 17.17 18.82
N GLU A 152 -17.74 18.00 17.82
CA GLU A 152 -17.98 17.72 16.42
C GLU A 152 -16.82 18.23 15.53
N LEU A 153 -16.84 17.88 14.25
CA LEU A 153 -15.78 18.26 13.31
C LEU A 153 -15.68 19.78 13.13
N ALA A 154 -16.80 20.51 13.20
CA ALA A 154 -16.83 21.96 13.09
C ALA A 154 -15.99 22.67 14.18
N ASP A 155 -15.91 22.08 15.37
CA ASP A 155 -15.14 22.61 16.51
C ASP A 155 -13.62 22.54 16.31
N LEU A 156 -13.16 21.83 15.28
CA LEU A 156 -11.73 21.73 14.95
C LEU A 156 -11.19 23.00 14.28
N LYS A 157 -12.05 23.91 13.84
CA LYS A 157 -11.62 25.19 13.29
C LYS A 157 -10.82 26.00 14.33
N GLY A 158 -9.63 26.43 13.93
CA GLY A 158 -8.67 27.16 14.74
C GLY A 158 -7.87 26.29 15.71
N LYS A 159 -8.03 24.95 15.69
CA LYS A 159 -7.35 24.02 16.60
C LYS A 159 -6.01 23.55 16.05
N THR A 160 -5.19 23.02 16.94
CA THR A 160 -3.95 22.30 16.63
C THR A 160 -4.21 20.80 16.58
N ILE A 161 -3.86 20.16 15.47
CA ILE A 161 -4.21 18.76 15.20
C ILE A 161 -2.95 17.95 14.90
N ALA A 162 -2.71 16.88 15.65
CA ALA A 162 -1.71 15.90 15.28
C ALA A 162 -2.19 15.03 14.11
N THR A 163 -1.39 14.96 13.06
CA THR A 163 -1.68 14.24 11.82
C THR A 163 -0.54 13.29 11.46
N GLN A 164 -0.83 12.26 10.66
CA GLN A 164 0.22 11.43 10.06
C GLN A 164 0.67 12.02 8.71
N ASP A 165 1.43 11.25 7.93
CA ASP A 165 1.72 11.58 6.53
C ASP A 165 0.47 11.86 5.71
N VAL A 166 0.60 12.77 4.74
CA VAL A 166 -0.51 13.22 3.87
C VAL A 166 -1.15 12.10 3.05
N THR A 167 -0.44 10.98 2.90
CA THR A 167 -0.92 9.77 2.22
C THR A 167 -1.49 8.72 3.18
N SER A 168 -1.46 8.95 4.49
CA SER A 168 -2.11 8.10 5.48
C SER A 168 -3.62 8.17 5.34
N SER A 169 -4.27 7.01 5.18
CA SER A 169 -5.71 6.96 4.97
C SER A 169 -6.50 7.50 6.17
N ALA A 170 -6.24 7.00 7.38
CA ALA A 170 -6.93 7.44 8.59
C ALA A 170 -6.21 8.58 9.32
N GLY A 171 -4.89 8.69 9.16
CA GLY A 171 -4.14 9.76 9.81
C GLY A 171 -4.20 11.11 9.09
N TYR A 172 -4.78 11.16 7.88
CA TYR A 172 -4.84 12.37 7.08
C TYR A 172 -6.00 12.39 6.07
N VAL A 173 -6.01 11.48 5.08
CA VAL A 173 -6.89 11.59 3.89
C VAL A 173 -8.38 11.60 4.24
N TRP A 174 -8.85 10.63 5.03
CA TRP A 174 -10.26 10.56 5.42
C TRP A 174 -10.69 11.74 6.31
N PRO A 175 -9.97 12.09 7.39
CA PRO A 175 -10.30 13.26 8.19
C PRO A 175 -10.34 14.56 7.40
N VAL A 176 -9.37 14.77 6.49
CA VAL A 176 -9.32 15.98 5.66
C VAL A 176 -10.52 16.03 4.71
N ALA A 177 -10.91 14.90 4.12
CA ALA A 177 -12.11 14.83 3.29
C ALA A 177 -13.39 15.13 4.09
N GLU A 178 -13.49 14.66 5.33
CA GLU A 178 -14.64 15.00 6.20
C GLU A 178 -14.62 16.48 6.63
N LEU A 179 -13.46 17.03 6.98
CA LEU A 179 -13.31 18.46 7.29
C LEU A 179 -13.72 19.36 6.12
N GLN A 180 -13.38 18.97 4.88
CA GLN A 180 -13.77 19.73 3.69
C GLN A 180 -15.29 19.77 3.51
N LYS A 181 -16.02 18.70 3.86
CA LYS A 181 -17.49 18.69 3.83
C LYS A 181 -18.10 19.66 4.83
N GLU A 182 -17.42 19.88 5.96
CA GLU A 182 -17.75 20.89 6.97
C GLU A 182 -17.24 22.31 6.61
N GLY A 183 -16.64 22.48 5.42
CA GLY A 183 -16.11 23.77 4.98
C GLY A 183 -14.84 24.22 5.71
N ILE A 184 -14.10 23.29 6.31
CA ILE A 184 -12.82 23.55 6.98
C ILE A 184 -11.67 23.17 6.05
N ASP A 185 -10.85 24.16 5.70
CA ASP A 185 -9.61 23.93 4.93
C ASP A 185 -8.48 23.58 5.89
N ILE A 186 -7.98 22.34 5.81
CA ILE A 186 -6.88 21.85 6.66
C ILE A 186 -5.63 22.74 6.62
N ASN A 187 -5.39 23.45 5.51
CA ASN A 187 -4.19 24.27 5.32
C ASN A 187 -4.37 25.73 5.78
N LYS A 188 -5.60 26.16 6.09
CA LYS A 188 -5.91 27.56 6.43
C LYS A 188 -6.61 27.71 7.76
N ASP A 189 -7.52 26.80 8.07
CA ASP A 189 -8.44 26.92 9.19
C ASP A 189 -7.94 26.16 10.42
N VAL A 190 -6.90 25.33 10.34
CA VAL A 190 -6.31 24.60 11.47
C VAL A 190 -4.79 24.66 11.43
N THR A 191 -4.14 24.32 12.55
CA THR A 191 -2.69 24.11 12.61
C THR A 191 -2.40 22.61 12.64
N THR A 192 -1.63 22.08 11.69
CA THR A 192 -1.25 20.66 11.69
C THR A 192 0.12 20.45 12.31
N VAL A 193 0.23 19.42 13.15
CA VAL A 193 1.50 18.92 13.69
C VAL A 193 1.68 17.50 13.18
N GLN A 194 2.65 17.30 12.30
CA GLN A 194 2.92 15.96 11.78
C GLN A 194 3.66 15.13 12.83
N VAL A 195 3.16 13.93 13.11
CA VAL A 195 3.78 12.96 14.02
C VAL A 195 3.92 11.61 13.34
N LYS A 196 4.89 10.80 13.80
CA LYS A 196 5.11 9.43 13.31
C LYS A 196 4.51 8.43 14.29
N GLY A 197 3.47 7.75 13.84
CA GLY A 197 2.75 6.76 14.63
C GLY A 197 1.46 7.32 15.23
N HIS A 198 0.40 6.52 15.17
CA HIS A 198 -0.90 6.88 15.76
C HIS A 198 -0.84 6.94 17.29
N ASP A 199 0.02 6.12 17.90
CA ASP A 199 0.34 6.15 19.32
C ASP A 199 0.93 7.50 19.75
N GLN A 200 1.87 8.05 18.97
CA GLN A 200 2.44 9.38 19.23
C GLN A 200 1.39 10.49 19.11
N ALA A 201 0.44 10.36 18.18
CA ALA A 201 -0.65 11.32 18.04
C ALA A 201 -1.58 11.32 19.26
N VAL A 202 -1.92 10.13 19.78
CA VAL A 202 -2.70 10.00 21.04
C VAL A 202 -1.92 10.58 22.23
N LEU A 203 -0.61 10.31 22.32
CA LEU A 203 0.23 10.86 23.39
C LEU A 203 0.31 12.39 23.34
N ALA A 204 0.40 12.99 22.16
CA ALA A 204 0.40 14.45 22.00
C ALA A 204 -0.89 15.08 22.53
N VAL A 205 -2.06 14.46 22.27
CA VAL A 205 -3.35 14.89 22.85
C VAL A 205 -3.36 14.73 24.37
N LEU A 206 -2.87 13.59 24.86
CA LEU A 206 -2.83 13.30 26.30
C LEU A 206 -1.98 14.34 27.06
N ASN A 207 -0.82 14.68 26.50
CA ASN A 207 0.11 15.68 27.05
C ASN A 207 -0.42 17.12 26.93
N GLY A 208 -1.37 17.36 26.03
CA GLY A 208 -1.88 18.71 25.74
C GLY A 208 -0.99 19.49 24.76
N ASP A 209 -0.14 18.80 24.00
CA ASP A 209 0.69 19.40 22.96
C ASP A 209 -0.14 19.80 21.74
N VAL A 210 -1.28 19.12 21.54
CA VAL A 210 -2.28 19.39 20.49
C VAL A 210 -3.70 19.24 21.05
N ASP A 211 -4.68 19.88 20.39
CA ASP A 211 -6.09 19.84 20.79
C ASP A 211 -6.80 18.55 20.37
N ALA A 212 -6.39 18.00 19.23
CA ALA A 212 -6.97 16.80 18.63
C ALA A 212 -5.90 15.98 17.87
N ALA A 213 -6.20 14.72 17.57
CA ALA A 213 -5.39 13.89 16.70
C ALA A 213 -6.21 13.03 15.76
N PHE A 214 -5.69 12.81 14.56
CA PHE A 214 -6.25 11.88 13.58
C PHE A 214 -5.58 10.52 13.67
N VAL A 215 -6.37 9.50 14.01
CA VAL A 215 -5.88 8.16 14.31
C VAL A 215 -6.72 7.05 13.66
N LEU A 216 -6.25 5.80 13.76
CA LEU A 216 -6.92 4.58 13.29
C LEU A 216 -7.33 3.66 14.45
#